data_AF-A0A6C0J4E1-F1
#
_entry.id   AF-A0A6C0J4E1-F1
#
_cell.length_a   1.000
_cell.length_b   1.000
_cell.length_c   1.000
_cell.angle_alpha   90.00
_cell.angle_beta   90.00
_cell.angle_gamma   90.00
#
_symmetry.space_group_name_H-M   'P 1'
#
loop_
_entity.id
_entity.type
_entity.pdbx_description
1 polymer ?
#
loop_
_entity_poly.entity_id
_entity_poly.type
_entity_poly.pdbx_seq_one_letter_code
_entity_poly.pdbx_strand_id
1 'polypeptide(L)'
;MSGYDHQDWTPVVIRSSHMANIAKQSVQNQPGTKEFKKLNDDDIPILNKMTREQATALSQARVIKGLSQKDLAKALNIDISIVKKYECCNVENFNKKIYNRMLLFLGCKP
;
A
#
# COMPACT_ATOMS: atom_id res chain seq x y z
N MET A 1 -7.42 -44.95 -61.23
CA MET A 1 -8.76 -45.10 -60.64
C MET A 1 -8.77 -44.27 -59.37
N SER A 2 -9.54 -43.18 -59.38
CA SER A 2 -9.70 -42.26 -58.25
C SER A 2 -10.37 -43.02 -57.11
N GLY A 3 -9.73 -43.06 -55.93
CA GLY A 3 -10.36 -43.60 -54.73
C GLY A 3 -11.59 -42.76 -54.42
N TYR A 4 -12.74 -43.42 -54.34
CA TYR A 4 -13.97 -42.77 -53.93
C TYR A 4 -13.82 -42.42 -52.44
N ASP A 5 -13.79 -41.14 -52.10
CA ASP A 5 -13.97 -40.70 -50.72
C ASP A 5 -15.44 -40.90 -50.36
N HIS A 6 -15.72 -41.99 -49.65
CA HIS A 6 -17.08 -42.42 -49.29
C HIS A 6 -17.61 -41.76 -48.01
N GLN A 7 -16.90 -40.79 -47.45
CA GLN A 7 -17.28 -40.15 -46.19
C GLN A 7 -17.55 -38.67 -46.40
N ASP A 8 -18.84 -38.31 -46.24
CA ASP A 8 -19.33 -36.93 -46.34
C ASP A 8 -19.01 -36.07 -45.10
N TRP A 9 -18.04 -36.47 -44.27
CA TRP A 9 -17.68 -35.73 -43.06
C TRP A 9 -16.17 -35.59 -42.90
N THR A 10 -15.78 -34.41 -42.43
CA THR A 10 -14.37 -34.09 -42.11
C THR A 10 -14.17 -34.15 -40.59
N PRO A 11 -13.14 -34.84 -40.08
CA PRO A 11 -12.92 -34.96 -38.64
C PRO A 11 -12.58 -33.60 -38.00
N VAL A 12 -13.27 -33.27 -36.91
CA VAL A 12 -12.94 -32.11 -36.07
C VAL A 12 -11.91 -32.54 -35.02
N VAL A 13 -10.65 -32.11 -35.20
CA VAL A 13 -9.57 -32.40 -34.26
C VAL A 13 -9.65 -31.44 -33.06
N ILE A 14 -10.20 -31.92 -31.95
CA ILE A 14 -10.23 -31.16 -30.69
C ILE A 14 -8.84 -31.26 -30.04
N ARG A 15 -8.01 -30.24 -30.23
CA ARG A 15 -6.76 -30.08 -29.47
C ARG A 15 -7.12 -29.66 -28.06
N SER A 16 -6.78 -30.46 -27.05
CA SER A 16 -7.10 -30.11 -25.67
C SER A 16 -6.37 -28.83 -25.27
N SER A 17 -7.09 -27.87 -24.71
CA SER A 17 -6.51 -26.62 -24.17
C SER A 17 -5.73 -26.86 -22.88
N HIS A 18 -5.43 -28.11 -22.53
CA HIS A 18 -4.80 -28.49 -21.28
C HIS A 18 -3.43 -27.81 -21.13
N MET A 19 -2.62 -27.78 -22.19
CA MET A 19 -1.32 -27.10 -22.19
C MET A 19 -1.44 -25.57 -22.11
N ALA A 20 -2.47 -24.98 -22.73
CA ALA A 20 -2.72 -23.53 -22.64
C ALA A 20 -3.24 -23.09 -21.26
N ASN A 21 -3.87 -24.00 -20.51
CA ASN A 21 -4.32 -23.78 -19.13
C ASN A 21 -3.20 -24.04 -18.10
N ILE A 22 -2.26 -24.95 -18.37
CA ILE A 22 -1.05 -25.14 -17.54
C ILE A 22 -0.19 -23.87 -17.51
N ALA A 23 -0.01 -23.20 -18.65
CA ALA A 23 0.74 -21.95 -18.73
C ALA A 23 0.07 -20.76 -17.98
N LYS A 24 -1.22 -20.89 -17.62
CA LYS A 24 -1.97 -19.90 -16.83
C LYS A 24 -2.06 -20.24 -15.35
N GLN A 25 -1.45 -21.33 -14.89
CA GLN A 25 -1.43 -21.67 -13.46
C GLN A 25 -0.60 -20.63 -12.71
N SER A 26 -1.27 -19.85 -11.86
CA SER A 26 -0.63 -18.92 -10.93
C SER A 26 0.42 -19.67 -10.11
N VAL A 27 1.63 -19.13 -10.03
CA VAL A 27 2.69 -19.68 -9.17
C VAL A 27 2.13 -19.88 -7.77
N GLN A 28 2.01 -21.12 -7.33
CA GLN A 28 1.52 -21.45 -6.00
C GLN A 28 2.49 -20.86 -4.98
N ASN A 29 1.98 -20.00 -4.09
CA ASN A 29 2.79 -19.47 -2.99
C ASN A 29 3.37 -20.63 -2.17
N GLN A 30 4.63 -20.51 -1.78
CA GLN A 30 5.34 -21.46 -0.92
C GLN A 30 4.43 -21.90 0.27
N PRO A 31 4.28 -23.21 0.53
CA PRO A 31 3.44 -23.69 1.61
C PRO A 31 3.98 -23.21 2.96
N GLY A 32 3.11 -22.55 3.72
CA GLY A 32 3.42 -21.99 5.03
C GLY A 32 2.38 -20.94 5.40
N THR A 33 1.75 -21.08 6.57
CA THR A 33 0.87 -20.02 7.08
C THR A 33 1.72 -18.77 7.32
N LYS A 34 1.16 -17.58 7.06
CA LYS A 34 1.86 -16.30 7.28
C LYS A 34 2.40 -16.18 8.71
N GLU A 35 1.78 -16.88 9.64
CA GLU A 35 2.17 -16.95 11.06
C GLU A 35 3.43 -17.78 11.30
N PHE A 36 3.64 -18.85 10.53
CA PHE A 36 4.85 -19.67 10.65
C PHE A 36 6.10 -18.94 10.17
N LYS A 37 5.98 -18.08 9.14
CA LYS A 37 7.06 -17.18 8.73
C LYS A 37 7.39 -16.13 9.79
N LYS A 38 6.38 -15.57 10.46
CA LYS A 38 6.57 -14.61 11.56
C LYS A 38 7.19 -15.21 12.82
N LEU A 39 7.04 -16.52 13.04
CA LEU A 39 7.63 -17.23 14.19
C LEU A 39 9.13 -17.54 13.98
N ASN A 40 9.57 -17.71 12.73
CA ASN A 40 10.99 -17.93 12.39
C ASN A 40 11.79 -16.63 12.32
N ASP A 41 11.13 -15.51 12.02
CA ASP A 41 11.70 -14.18 12.06
C ASP A 41 11.52 -13.62 13.48
N ASP A 42 12.49 -13.82 14.39
CA ASP A 42 12.64 -13.10 15.68
C ASP A 42 12.89 -11.58 15.47
N ASP A 43 12.29 -10.99 14.44
CA ASP A 43 12.65 -9.68 13.90
C ASP A 43 11.77 -8.60 14.55
N ILE A 44 12.38 -7.75 15.37
CA ILE A 44 11.71 -6.62 16.02
C ILE A 44 11.07 -5.77 14.91
N PRO A 45 9.75 -5.52 14.93
CA PRO A 45 9.09 -4.79 13.87
C PRO A 45 9.68 -3.39 13.72
N ILE A 46 10.26 -3.11 12.54
CA ILE A 46 10.80 -1.79 12.21
C ILE A 46 9.64 -0.81 12.11
N LEU A 47 9.53 0.08 13.10
CA LEU A 47 8.51 1.12 13.12
C LEU A 47 8.78 2.16 12.04
N ASN A 48 7.71 2.63 11.39
CA ASN A 48 7.79 3.77 10.49
C ASN A 48 8.15 5.02 11.30
N LYS A 49 9.31 5.61 10.98
CA LYS A 49 9.79 6.84 11.61
C LYS A 49 9.53 8.04 10.71
N MET A 50 9.27 9.19 11.32
CA MET A 50 9.21 10.46 10.63
C MET A 50 10.61 11.07 10.54
N THR A 51 10.89 11.81 9.47
CA THR A 51 12.13 12.58 9.33
C THR A 51 12.00 13.94 10.02
N ARG A 52 13.13 14.55 10.42
CA ARG A 52 13.11 15.83 11.13
C ARG A 52 12.72 16.98 10.20
N GLU A 53 13.04 16.84 8.91
CA GLU A 53 12.67 17.76 7.83
C GLU A 53 11.15 17.82 7.66
N GLN A 54 10.46 16.69 7.79
CA GLN A 54 8.99 16.64 7.74
C GLN A 54 8.35 17.38 8.92
N ALA A 55 8.94 17.28 10.12
CA ALA A 55 8.49 17.99 11.32
C ALA A 55 8.65 19.51 11.16
N THR A 56 9.83 19.94 10.70
CA THR A 56 10.11 21.37 10.51
C THR A 56 9.24 21.97 9.42
N ALA A 57 9.07 21.28 8.29
CA ALA A 57 8.18 21.72 7.21
C ALA A 57 6.73 21.89 7.70
N LEU A 58 6.23 20.95 8.50
CA LEU A 58 4.88 21.02 9.06
C LEU A 58 4.71 22.23 9.99
N SER A 59 5.68 22.46 10.89
CA SER A 59 5.67 23.58 11.82
C SER A 59 5.74 24.92 11.08
N GLN A 60 6.62 25.03 10.08
CA GLN A 60 6.74 26.22 9.23
C GLN A 60 5.45 26.50 8.47
N ALA A 61 4.85 25.48 7.83
CA ALA A 61 3.59 25.62 7.11
C ALA A 61 2.45 26.10 8.01
N ARG A 62 2.37 25.60 9.26
CA ARG A 62 1.39 26.08 10.25
C ARG A 62 1.61 27.55 10.59
N VAL A 63 2.86 27.94 10.85
CA VAL A 63 3.22 29.32 11.20
C VAL A 63 2.93 30.29 10.04
N ILE A 64 3.27 29.92 8.81
CA ILE A 64 2.97 30.72 7.60
C ILE A 64 1.47 30.94 7.45
N LYS A 65 0.65 29.93 7.78
CA LYS A 65 -0.80 30.03 7.76
C LYS A 65 -1.40 30.82 8.94
N GLY A 66 -0.57 31.25 9.90
CA GLY A 66 -1.01 32.03 11.06
C GLY A 66 -1.86 31.25 12.06
N LEU A 67 -1.80 29.91 12.05
CA LEU A 67 -2.62 29.06 12.92
C LEU A 67 -1.87 28.65 14.19
N SER A 68 -2.57 28.59 15.32
CA SER A 68 -2.04 27.93 16.51
C SER A 68 -2.15 26.41 16.37
N GLN A 69 -1.39 25.66 17.20
CA GLN A 69 -1.53 24.19 17.26
C GLN A 69 -2.96 23.77 17.64
N LYS A 70 -3.64 24.57 18.48
CA LYS A 70 -5.04 24.35 18.88
C LYS A 70 -5.99 24.47 17.68
N ASP A 71 -5.79 25.48 16.84
CA ASP A 71 -6.66 25.73 15.69
C ASP A 71 -6.50 24.65 14.64
N LEU A 72 -5.26 24.21 14.38
CA LEU A 72 -4.98 23.10 13.47
C LEU A 72 -5.60 21.79 13.98
N ALA A 73 -5.46 21.52 15.29
CA ALA A 73 -6.04 20.35 15.94
C ALA A 73 -7.57 20.34 15.83
N LYS A 74 -8.21 21.48 16.13
CA LYS A 74 -9.67 21.66 16.02
C LYS A 74 -10.16 21.51 14.58
N ALA A 75 -9.46 22.09 13.60
CA ALA A 75 -9.84 21.98 12.19
C ALA A 75 -9.75 20.55 11.65
N LEU A 76 -8.79 19.77 12.14
CA LEU A 76 -8.60 18.38 11.72
C LEU A 76 -9.35 17.37 12.59
N ASN A 77 -10.00 17.83 13.65
CA ASN A 77 -10.68 17.02 14.67
C ASN A 77 -9.74 15.95 15.26
N ILE A 78 -8.55 16.39 15.66
CA ILE A 78 -7.51 15.56 16.30
C ILE A 78 -7.09 16.21 17.62
N ASP A 79 -6.51 15.41 18.51
CA ASP A 79 -5.96 15.92 19.76
C ASP A 79 -4.75 16.83 19.52
N ILE A 80 -4.63 17.90 20.31
CA ILE A 80 -3.50 18.84 20.24
C ILE A 80 -2.14 18.16 20.49
N SER A 81 -2.12 17.13 21.35
CA SER A 81 -0.94 16.32 21.63
C SER A 81 -0.42 15.62 20.40
N ILE A 82 -1.29 15.21 19.48
CA ILE A 82 -0.91 14.60 18.20
C ILE A 82 -0.17 15.63 17.36
N VAL A 83 -0.74 16.81 17.15
CA VAL A 83 -0.08 17.90 16.40
C VAL A 83 1.30 18.20 16.98
N LYS A 84 1.40 18.33 18.31
CA LYS A 84 2.66 18.57 19.01
C LYS A 84 3.69 17.45 18.77
N LYS A 85 3.28 16.17 18.83
CA LYS A 85 4.18 15.04 18.58
C LYS A 85 4.73 15.06 17.15
N TYR A 86 3.90 15.39 16.16
CA TYR A 86 4.34 15.51 14.76
C TYR A 86 5.30 16.69 14.58
N GLU A 87 5.02 17.88 15.13
CA GLU A 87 5.93 19.03 15.05
C GLU A 87 7.27 18.82 15.79
N CYS A 88 7.29 17.97 16.83
CA CYS A 88 8.50 17.65 17.60
C CYS A 88 9.23 16.38 17.13
N CYS A 89 8.78 15.72 16.05
CA CYS A 89 9.34 14.44 15.57
C CYS A 89 9.36 13.31 16.63
N ASN A 90 8.40 13.33 17.57
CA ASN A 90 8.29 12.35 18.66
C ASN A 90 7.11 11.39 18.44
N VAL A 91 6.88 11.00 17.19
CA VAL A 91 5.81 10.08 16.81
C VAL A 91 6.38 8.67 16.76
N GLU A 92 5.93 7.80 17.67
CA GLU A 92 6.39 6.42 17.78
C GLU A 92 6.03 5.56 16.56
N ASN A 93 4.81 5.73 16.04
CA ASN A 93 4.34 5.05 14.83
C ASN A 93 3.83 6.10 13.83
N PHE A 94 4.70 6.47 12.89
CA PHE A 94 4.39 7.53 11.93
C PHE A 94 3.27 7.12 10.98
N ASN A 95 2.14 7.83 11.09
CA ASN A 95 1.00 7.63 10.20
C ASN A 95 0.98 8.68 9.09
N LYS A 96 1.44 8.26 7.90
CA LYS A 96 1.46 9.10 6.69
C LYS A 96 0.10 9.72 6.35
N LYS A 97 -1.02 9.05 6.66
CA LYS A 97 -2.36 9.59 6.34
C LYS A 97 -2.68 10.84 7.16
N ILE A 98 -2.32 10.83 8.45
CA ILE A 98 -2.52 12.00 9.34
C ILE A 98 -1.62 13.14 8.89
N TYR A 99 -0.35 12.84 8.60
CA TYR A 99 0.60 13.82 8.09
C TYR A 99 0.13 14.48 6.79
N ASN A 100 -0.27 13.68 5.80
CA ASN A 100 -0.77 14.19 4.52
C ASN A 100 -2.03 15.02 4.69
N ARG A 101 -2.93 14.64 5.63
CA ARG A 101 -4.12 15.42 5.94
C ARG A 101 -3.77 16.78 6.54
N MET A 102 -2.76 16.84 7.42
CA MET A 102 -2.25 18.12 7.95
C MET A 102 -1.66 18.98 6.83
N LEU A 103 -0.82 18.42 5.96
CA LEU A 103 -0.23 19.14 4.84
C LEU A 103 -1.27 19.68 3.86
N LEU A 104 -2.25 18.85 3.48
CA LEU A 104 -3.35 19.25 2.61
C LEU A 104 -4.14 20.40 3.22
N PHE A 105 -4.44 20.34 4.52
CA PHE A 105 -5.12 21.43 5.20
C PHE A 105 -4.27 22.71 5.19
N LEU A 106 -2.95 22.60 5.34
CA LEU A 106 -2.03 23.74 5.28
C LEU A 106 -1.77 24.24 3.83
N GLY A 107 -2.29 23.55 2.81
CA GLY A 107 -2.08 23.90 1.40
C GLY A 107 -0.75 23.42 0.82
N CYS A 108 -0.02 22.57 1.55
CA CYS A 108 1.21 21.96 1.09
C CYS A 108 0.89 20.66 0.33
N LYS A 109 1.61 20.41 -0.76
CA LYS A 109 1.52 19.14 -1.49
C LYS A 109 2.20 18.03 -0.65
N PRO A 110 1.54 16.89 -0.43
CA PRO A 110 2.09 15.77 0.33
C PRO A 110 3.23 15.05 -0.40
#